data_AF-A0AAN1HR77-F1
#
_entry.id   AF-A0AAN1HR77-F1
#
_cell.length_a   1.000
_cell.length_b   1.000
_cell.length_c   1.000
_cell.angle_alpha   90.00
_cell.angle_beta   90.00
_cell.angle_gamma   90.00
#
_symmetry.space_group_name_H-M   'P 1'
#
loop_
_entity.id
_entity.type
_entity.pdbx_description
1 polymer ?
#
loop_
_entity_poly.entity_id
_entity_poly.type
_entity_poly.pdbx_seq_one_letter_code
_entity_poly.pdbx_strand_id
1 'polypeptide(L)'
;MSDAWRWEYDPDETHVVAGLPGHVVQEVERLAHELVDLASLGVDVTDLGKGPQPGVPGGLRRLGIGGDGWLYFLAMPRLRLIVVTRVIPPYEDL
;
A
#
# COMPACT_ATOMS: atom_id res chain seq x y z
N MET A 1 0.14 -10.30 20.71
CA MET A 1 0.20 -9.56 19.43
C MET A 1 1.65 -9.41 19.06
N SER A 2 2.04 -9.72 17.82
CA SER A 2 3.39 -9.49 17.34
C SER A 2 3.70 -7.99 17.37
N ASP A 3 4.90 -7.63 17.81
CA ASP A 3 5.38 -6.24 17.83
C ASP A 3 6.03 -5.84 16.48
N ALA A 4 6.03 -6.75 15.50
CA ALA A 4 6.53 -6.48 14.16
C ALA A 4 5.50 -5.73 13.32
N TRP A 5 5.99 -4.85 12.44
CA TRP A 5 5.17 -4.32 11.36
C TRP A 5 4.75 -5.43 10.41
N ARG A 6 3.54 -5.30 9.87
CA ARG A 6 3.01 -6.19 8.85
C ARG A 6 2.13 -5.41 7.88
N TRP A 7 1.77 -6.06 6.78
CA TRP A 7 0.80 -5.54 5.85
C TRP A 7 -0.26 -6.58 5.52
N GLU A 8 -1.45 -6.10 5.15
CA GLU A 8 -2.61 -6.92 4.78
C GLU A 8 -3.37 -6.26 3.61
N TYR A 9 -4.15 -7.02 2.86
CA TYR A 9 -5.22 -6.48 2.02
C TYR A 9 -6.45 -6.21 2.88
N ASP A 10 -7.15 -5.10 2.64
CA ASP A 10 -8.40 -4.76 3.31
C ASP A 10 -9.48 -4.42 2.26
N PRO A 11 -10.62 -5.14 2.23
CA PRO A 11 -11.06 -6.15 3.21
C PRO A 11 -10.34 -7.52 3.08
N ASP A 12 -9.93 -7.92 1.88
CA ASP A 12 -9.15 -9.15 1.63
C ASP A 12 -8.56 -9.17 0.20
N GLU A 13 -7.75 -10.18 -0.10
CA GLU A 13 -7.11 -10.38 -1.41
C GLU A 13 -8.13 -10.51 -2.56
N THR A 14 -9.26 -11.19 -2.32
CA THR A 14 -10.30 -11.43 -3.33
C THR A 14 -10.95 -10.12 -3.76
N HIS A 15 -11.10 -9.15 -2.86
CA HIS A 15 -11.69 -7.85 -3.17
C HIS A 15 -10.69 -6.84 -3.70
N VAL A 16 -9.42 -6.93 -3.29
CA VAL A 16 -8.42 -5.90 -3.63
C VAL A 16 -7.68 -6.20 -4.92
N VAL A 17 -7.35 -7.47 -5.20
CA VAL A 17 -6.45 -7.83 -6.32
C VAL A 17 -6.98 -8.91 -7.26
N ALA A 18 -8.12 -9.55 -6.96
CA ALA A 18 -8.64 -10.58 -7.86
C ALA A 18 -8.96 -10.03 -9.26
N GLY A 19 -8.53 -10.78 -10.28
CA GLY A 19 -8.68 -10.42 -11.68
C GLY A 19 -7.59 -9.48 -12.22
N LEU A 20 -6.68 -8.99 -11.38
CA LEU A 20 -5.53 -8.23 -11.84
C LEU A 20 -4.45 -9.14 -12.44
N PRO A 21 -3.65 -8.66 -13.40
CA PRO A 21 -2.50 -9.39 -13.91
C PRO A 21 -1.49 -9.71 -12.80
N GLY A 22 -0.87 -10.89 -12.87
CA GLY A 22 0.02 -11.36 -11.82
C GLY A 22 1.23 -10.45 -11.56
N HIS A 23 1.74 -9.75 -12.58
CA HIS A 23 2.85 -8.80 -12.39
C HIS A 23 2.42 -7.55 -11.61
N VAL A 24 1.17 -7.09 -11.79
CA VAL A 24 0.60 -5.97 -11.01
C VAL A 24 0.49 -6.38 -9.55
N VAL A 25 -0.01 -7.58 -9.27
CA VAL A 25 -0.12 -8.11 -7.89
C VAL A 25 1.27 -8.21 -7.25
N GLN A 26 2.26 -8.78 -7.95
CA GLN A 26 3.63 -8.87 -7.46
C GLN A 26 4.24 -7.51 -7.12
N GLU A 27 4.00 -6.48 -7.94
CA GLU A 27 4.52 -5.13 -7.67
C GLU A 27 3.83 -4.48 -6.46
N VAL A 28 2.53 -4.69 -6.30
CA VAL A 28 1.78 -4.25 -5.10
C VAL A 28 2.33 -4.91 -3.85
N GLU A 29 2.53 -6.21 -3.87
CA GLU A 29 3.11 -6.96 -2.75
C GLU A 29 4.53 -6.49 -2.45
N ARG A 30 5.37 -6.28 -3.48
CA ARG A 30 6.73 -5.78 -3.32
C ARG A 30 6.75 -4.42 -2.62
N LEU A 31 5.89 -3.49 -3.05
CA LEU A 31 5.78 -2.16 -2.44
C LEU A 31 5.23 -2.22 -1.02
N ALA A 32 4.28 -3.12 -0.72
CA ALA A 32 3.75 -3.29 0.61
C ALA A 32 4.81 -3.83 1.59
N HIS A 33 5.64 -4.79 1.14
CA HIS A 33 6.80 -5.25 1.90
C HIS A 33 7.82 -4.13 2.14
N GLU A 34 8.13 -3.34 1.11
CA GLU A 34 9.06 -2.20 1.24
C GLU A 34 8.56 -1.17 2.27
N LEU A 35 7.25 -0.89 2.32
CA LEU A 35 6.67 -0.03 3.35
C LEU A 35 6.82 -0.64 4.76
N VAL A 36 6.64 -1.95 4.91
CA VAL A 36 6.87 -2.65 6.20
C VAL A 36 8.34 -2.56 6.62
N ASP A 37 9.27 -2.75 5.70
CA ASP A 37 10.70 -2.65 5.97
C ASP A 37 11.08 -1.23 6.42
N LEU A 38 10.61 -0.21 5.69
CA LEU A 38 10.82 1.19 6.07
C LEU A 38 10.23 1.51 7.44
N ALA A 39 9.00 1.07 7.72
CA ALA A 39 8.35 1.28 9.01
C ALA A 39 9.11 0.58 10.14
N SER A 40 9.68 -0.59 9.87
CA SER A 40 10.51 -1.35 10.82
C SER A 40 11.84 -0.66 11.12
N LEU A 41 12.37 0.12 10.18
CA LEU A 41 13.53 0.99 10.36
C LEU A 41 13.20 2.33 11.05
N GLY A 42 11.93 2.55 11.41
CA GLY A 42 11.48 3.78 12.08
C GLY A 42 11.17 4.94 11.15
N VAL A 43 11.07 4.70 9.83
CA VAL A 43 10.62 5.72 8.87
C VAL A 43 9.13 5.97 9.07
N ASP A 44 8.72 7.25 9.06
CA ASP A 44 7.31 7.61 9.12
C ASP A 44 6.61 7.34 7.79
N VAL A 45 6.10 6.12 7.65
CA VAL A 45 5.37 5.67 6.46
C VAL A 45 4.00 6.35 6.27
N THR A 46 3.53 7.13 7.26
CA THR A 46 2.27 7.87 7.12
C THR A 46 2.39 9.07 6.19
N ASP A 47 3.62 9.53 5.92
CA ASP A 47 3.89 10.62 4.98
C ASP A 47 4.33 10.13 3.58
N LEU A 48 4.45 8.81 3.38
CA LEU A 48 4.82 8.27 2.07
C LEU A 48 3.65 8.30 1.08
N GLY A 49 3.98 8.49 -0.20
CA GLY A 49 3.00 8.63 -1.28
C GLY A 49 2.23 9.95 -1.24
N LYS A 50 1.18 10.03 -2.07
CA LYS A 50 0.31 11.22 -2.18
C LYS A 50 -0.92 11.05 -1.30
N GLY A 51 -1.08 11.92 -0.30
CA GLY A 51 -2.28 12.01 0.53
C GLY A 51 -3.34 12.98 -0.02
N PRO A 52 -4.50 13.08 0.65
CA PRO A 52 -5.59 13.98 0.27
C PRO A 52 -5.21 15.45 0.43
N GLN A 53 -4.32 15.77 1.39
CA GLN A 53 -3.79 17.10 1.61
C GLN A 53 -2.25 17.07 1.52
N PRO A 54 -1.62 17.93 0.70
CA PRO A 54 -0.16 17.98 0.59
C PRO A 54 0.51 18.29 1.94
N GLY A 55 1.54 17.52 2.29
CA GLY A 55 2.33 17.72 3.51
C GLY A 55 1.64 17.37 4.82
N VAL A 56 0.46 16.75 4.78
CA VAL A 56 -0.24 16.26 5.98
C VAL A 56 -0.08 14.73 6.06
N PRO A 57 0.59 14.20 7.10
CA PRO A 57 0.75 12.76 7.28
C PRO A 57 -0.57 12.05 7.62
N GLY A 58 -0.61 10.74 7.36
CA GLY A 58 -1.74 9.88 7.63
C GLY A 58 -2.84 9.97 6.58
N GLY A 59 -4.00 9.41 6.93
CA GLY A 59 -5.11 9.23 6.00
C GLY A 59 -4.78 8.27 4.86
N LEU A 60 -5.67 8.19 3.88
CA LEU A 60 -5.49 7.35 2.70
C LEU A 60 -4.36 7.91 1.84
N ARG A 61 -3.37 7.08 1.54
CA ARG A 61 -2.21 7.43 0.71
C ARG A 61 -2.27 6.68 -0.61
N ARG A 62 -1.70 7.29 -1.65
CA ARG A 62 -1.57 6.68 -2.98
C ARG A 62 -0.10 6.57 -3.40
N LEU A 63 0.32 5.39 -3.85
CA LEU A 63 1.64 5.13 -4.45
C LEU A 63 1.48 4.65 -5.88
N GLY A 64 2.40 5.05 -6.76
CA GLY A 64 2.41 4.57 -8.15
C GLY A 64 2.99 3.16 -8.23
N ILE A 65 2.47 2.34 -9.15
CA ILE A 65 2.90 0.95 -9.37
C ILE A 65 3.41 0.73 -10.81
N GLY A 66 3.88 1.79 -11.45
CA GLY A 66 4.26 1.82 -12.88
C GLY A 66 3.19 2.46 -13.75
N GLY A 67 3.61 3.00 -14.91
CA GLY A 67 2.71 3.67 -15.86
C GLY A 67 1.80 4.73 -15.19
N ASP A 68 0.51 4.62 -15.46
CA ASP A 68 -0.56 5.37 -14.82
C ASP A 68 -1.30 4.57 -13.73
N GLY A 69 -0.75 3.44 -13.29
CA GLY A 69 -1.30 2.62 -12.21
C GLY A 69 -0.95 3.13 -10.82
N TRP A 70 -1.79 2.80 -9.83
CA TRP A 70 -1.52 3.11 -8.43
C TRP A 70 -2.21 2.16 -7.45
N LEU A 71 -1.64 2.06 -6.25
CA LEU A 71 -2.27 1.44 -5.08
C LEU A 71 -2.66 2.50 -4.05
N TYR A 72 -3.70 2.21 -3.28
CA TYR A 72 -4.10 2.97 -2.12
C TYR A 72 -3.79 2.19 -0.85
N PHE A 73 -3.24 2.86 0.16
CA PHE A 73 -2.95 2.25 1.44
C PHE A 73 -3.22 3.17 2.64
N LEU A 74 -3.40 2.59 3.81
CA LEU A 74 -3.39 3.26 5.10
C LEU A 74 -2.25 2.71 5.95
N ALA A 75 -1.42 3.60 6.48
CA ALA A 75 -0.48 3.25 7.54
C ALA A 75 -1.12 3.52 8.91
N MET A 76 -1.13 2.51 9.77
CA MET A 76 -1.71 2.56 11.12
C MET A 76 -0.64 2.24 12.17
N PRO A 77 0.21 3.23 12.55
CA PRO A 77 1.33 2.98 13.45
C PRO A 77 0.96 2.36 14.79
N ARG A 78 -0.19 2.73 15.35
CA ARG A 78 -0.69 2.14 16.62
C ARG A 78 -0.96 0.64 16.53
N LEU A 79 -1.26 0.13 15.34
CA LEU A 79 -1.50 -1.28 15.06
C LEU A 79 -0.28 -1.97 14.43
N ARG A 80 0.77 -1.21 14.13
CA ARG A 80 1.92 -1.61 13.31
C ARG A 80 1.47 -2.34 12.03
N LEU A 81 0.47 -1.76 11.37
CA LEU A 81 -0.21 -2.35 10.24
C LEU A 81 -0.27 -1.36 9.08
N ILE A 82 0.06 -1.84 7.89
CA ILE A 82 -0.23 -1.19 6.62
C ILE A 82 -1.36 -1.98 5.95
N VAL A 83 -2.41 -1.32 5.49
CA VAL A 83 -3.46 -2.00 4.70
C VAL A 83 -3.49 -1.44 3.30
N VAL A 84 -3.45 -2.31 2.30
CA VAL A 84 -3.71 -1.96 0.90
C VAL A 84 -5.19 -2.15 0.65
N THR A 85 -5.87 -1.06 0.27
CA THR A 85 -7.34 -1.04 0.18
C THR A 85 -7.87 -1.11 -1.24
N ARG A 86 -7.05 -0.71 -2.23
CA ARG A 86 -7.44 -0.73 -3.64
C ARG A 86 -6.23 -0.64 -4.54
N VAL A 87 -6.29 -1.34 -5.66
CA VAL A 87 -5.31 -1.25 -6.74
C VAL A 87 -6.02 -0.81 -8.02
N ILE A 88 -5.42 0.13 -8.72
CA ILE A 88 -5.78 0.53 -10.09
C ILE A 88 -4.59 0.10 -10.96
N PRO A 89 -4.72 -0.93 -11.81
CA PRO A 89 -3.63 -1.32 -12.69
C PRO A 89 -3.35 -0.21 -13.71
N PRO A 90 -2.15 -0.19 -14.31
CA PRO A 90 -1.88 0.63 -15.49
C PRO A 90 -2.93 0.37 -16.59
N TYR A 91 -3.22 1.36 -17.43
CA TYR A 91 -4.22 1.23 -18.49
C TYR A 91 -3.90 0.12 -19.51
N GLU A 92 -2.63 -0.16 -19.73
CA GLU A 92 -2.16 -1.23 -20.62
C GLU A 92 -2.46 -2.65 -20.11
N ASP A 93 -2.82 -2.78 -18.83
CA ASP A 93 -3.07 -4.03 -18.12
C ASP A 93 -4.58 -4.31 -17.89
N LEU A 94 -5.47 -3.49 -18.48
CA LEU A 94 -6.93 -3.61 -18.41
C LEU A 94 -7.54 -4.47 -19.52
#